data_AF-A0A6G0AC98-F1
#
_entry.id   AF-A0A6G0AC98-F1
#
_cell.length_a   1.000
_cell.length_b   1.000
_cell.length_c   1.000
_cell.angle_alpha   90.00
_cell.angle_beta   90.00
_cell.angle_gamma   90.00
#
_symmetry.space_group_name_H-M   'P 1'
#
loop_
_entity.id
_entity.type
_entity.pdbx_description
1 polymer ?
#
loop_
_entity_poly.entity_id
_entity_poly.type
_entity_poly.pdbx_seq_one_letter_code
_entity_poly.pdbx_strand_id
1 'polypeptide(L)'
;MKNQVQLLIGAIFLFFFFTLSLSAQKDLTLPDASQHAVVVQQIGMCEIKIDYHRPGVKGREVWGKLVPYNQVWRAGANENTTISFSKDVLIDGKNVPAGIYGLHTIPTENDWTIILNKDYR
;
A
#
# COMPACT_ATOMS: atom_id res chain seq x y z
N MET A 1 4.02 -36.88 52.41
CA MET A 1 3.33 -35.59 52.19
C MET A 1 4.20 -34.57 51.45
N LYS A 2 5.46 -34.31 51.86
CA LYS A 2 6.36 -33.33 51.19
C LYS A 2 6.52 -33.54 49.67
N ASN A 3 6.71 -34.78 49.21
CA ASN A 3 6.90 -35.08 47.77
C ASN A 3 5.63 -34.83 46.95
N GLN A 4 4.45 -35.06 47.52
CA GLN A 4 3.16 -34.80 46.87
C GLN A 4 2.90 -33.29 46.71
N VAL A 5 3.31 -32.49 47.71
CA VAL A 5 3.25 -31.03 47.65
C VAL A 5 4.23 -30.47 46.60
N GLN A 6 5.44 -31.02 46.50
CA GLN A 6 6.42 -30.63 45.48
C GLN A 6 5.96 -30.96 44.05
N LEU A 7 5.36 -32.13 43.84
CA LEU A 7 4.77 -32.52 42.55
C LEU A 7 3.62 -31.59 42.14
N LEU A 8 2.76 -31.22 43.09
CA LEU A 8 1.64 -30.31 42.83
C LEU A 8 2.11 -28.89 42.46
N ILE A 9 3.11 -28.36 43.16
CA ILE A 9 3.71 -27.05 42.83
C ILE A 9 4.35 -27.09 41.44
N GLY A 10 5.09 -28.16 41.13
CA GLY A 10 5.68 -28.34 39.80
C GLY A 10 4.64 -28.39 38.68
N ALA A 11 3.52 -29.10 38.89
CA ALA A 11 2.41 -29.19 37.94
C ALA A 11 1.71 -27.83 37.74
N ILE A 12 1.51 -27.06 38.81
CA ILE A 12 0.95 -25.69 38.74
C ILE A 12 1.89 -24.77 37.97
N PHE A 13 3.20 -24.88 38.20
CA PHE A 13 4.21 -24.09 37.50
C PHE A 13 4.26 -24.43 36.00
N LEU A 14 4.17 -25.72 35.66
CA LEU A 14 4.10 -26.19 34.27
C LEU A 14 2.82 -25.71 33.57
N PHE A 15 1.69 -25.77 34.26
CA PHE A 15 0.40 -25.31 33.76
C PHE A 15 0.40 -23.80 33.53
N PHE A 16 0.99 -23.02 34.44
CA PHE A 16 1.14 -21.57 34.28
C PHE A 16 2.09 -21.19 33.13
N PHE A 17 3.18 -21.95 32.93
CA PHE A 17 4.06 -21.76 31.77
C PHE A 17 3.37 -22.09 30.44
N PHE A 18 2.49 -23.09 30.44
CA PHE A 18 1.73 -23.48 29.26
C PHE A 18 0.67 -22.44 28.87
N THR A 19 -0.05 -21.86 29.84
CA THR A 19 -1.06 -20.81 29.57
C THR A 19 -0.44 -19.50 29.09
N LEU A 20 0.75 -19.13 29.58
CA LEU A 20 1.52 -18.00 29.05
C LEU A 20 1.94 -18.20 27.58
N SER A 21 2.26 -19.44 27.19
CA SER A 21 2.69 -19.77 25.82
C SER A 21 1.55 -19.67 24.80
N LEU A 22 0.29 -19.95 25.19
CA LEU A 22 -0.88 -19.76 24.33
C LEU A 22 -1.19 -18.27 24.12
N SER A 23 -1.13 -17.45 25.18
CA SER A 23 -1.35 -16.00 25.09
C SER A 23 -0.24 -15.25 24.35
N ALA A 24 0.91 -15.90 24.10
CA ALA A 24 2.04 -15.34 23.37
C ALA A 24 1.97 -15.57 21.84
N GLN A 25 0.98 -16.31 21.33
CA GLN A 25 0.70 -16.36 19.89
C GLN A 25 0.12 -15.00 19.47
N LYS A 26 1.00 -14.08 19.11
CA LYS A 26 0.66 -12.76 18.57
C LYS A 26 -0.17 -12.89 17.30
N ASP A 27 -1.12 -11.96 17.13
CA ASP A 27 -1.80 -11.70 15.86
C ASP A 27 -0.76 -11.51 14.75
N LEU A 28 -0.77 -12.44 13.80
CA LEU A 28 0.10 -12.38 12.64
C LEU A 28 -0.56 -11.46 11.61
N THR A 29 -0.21 -10.17 11.62
CA THR A 29 -0.66 -9.26 10.56
C THR A 29 0.01 -9.66 9.26
N LEU A 30 -0.77 -10.20 8.33
CA LEU A 30 -0.30 -10.53 7.00
C LEU A 30 -0.13 -9.25 6.18
N PRO A 31 0.89 -9.19 5.30
CA PRO A 31 1.03 -8.06 4.40
C PRO A 31 -0.14 -8.01 3.42
N ASP A 32 -0.53 -6.80 3.04
CA ASP A 32 -1.53 -6.61 2.00
C ASP A 32 -1.11 -7.27 0.70
N ALA A 33 -2.08 -7.85 0.00
CA ALA A 33 -1.83 -8.53 -1.27
C ALA A 33 -1.34 -7.58 -2.38
N SER A 34 -1.59 -6.28 -2.22
CA SER A 34 -1.02 -5.19 -3.01
C SER A 34 -0.32 -4.22 -2.04
N GLN A 35 0.99 -4.34 -1.93
CA GLN A 35 1.77 -3.61 -0.93
C GLN A 35 1.73 -2.10 -1.17
N HIS A 36 1.56 -1.37 -0.08
CA HIS A 36 1.74 0.08 -0.03
C HIS A 36 3.20 0.44 -0.30
N ALA A 37 3.42 1.51 -1.08
CA ALA A 37 4.74 2.05 -1.33
C ALA A 37 4.67 3.55 -1.56
N VAL A 38 5.76 4.24 -1.19
CA VAL A 38 5.93 5.67 -1.40
C VAL A 38 7.28 5.91 -2.07
N VAL A 39 7.29 6.76 -3.10
CA VAL A 39 8.51 7.30 -3.70
C VAL A 39 8.52 8.80 -3.50
N VAL A 40 9.61 9.32 -2.96
CA VAL A 40 9.84 10.76 -2.78
C VAL A 40 11.14 11.12 -3.48
N GLN A 41 11.10 12.19 -4.25
CA GLN A 41 12.27 12.72 -4.95
C GLN A 41 12.29 14.25 -4.86
N GLN A 42 13.45 14.78 -4.49
CA GLN A 42 13.72 16.21 -4.60
C GLN A 42 14.27 16.53 -6.00
N ILE A 43 13.66 17.48 -6.69
CA ILE A 43 14.13 18.04 -7.97
C ILE A 43 14.26 19.56 -7.80
N GLY A 44 15.50 20.04 -7.68
CA GLY A 44 15.77 21.42 -7.30
C GLY A 44 15.16 21.75 -5.92
N MET A 45 14.25 22.73 -5.88
CA MET A 45 13.51 23.11 -4.67
C MET A 45 12.11 22.49 -4.57
N CYS A 46 11.72 21.65 -5.52
CA CYS A 46 10.42 20.97 -5.53
C CYS A 46 10.59 19.52 -5.05
N GLU A 47 9.75 19.12 -4.10
CA GLU A 47 9.59 17.72 -3.68
C GLU A 47 8.43 17.13 -4.45
N ILE A 48 8.65 15.96 -5.04
CA ILE A 48 7.64 15.17 -5.71
C ILE A 48 7.46 13.88 -4.93
N LYS A 49 6.23 13.60 -4.50
CA LYS A 49 5.88 12.35 -3.82
C LYS A 49 4.82 11.61 -4.61
N ILE A 50 4.98 10.29 -4.74
CA ILE A 50 3.99 9.36 -5.30
C ILE A 50 3.65 8.35 -4.21
N ASP A 51 2.36 8.26 -3.88
CA ASP A 51 1.80 7.35 -2.87
C ASP A 51 0.87 6.35 -3.57
N TYR A 52 1.18 5.05 -3.50
CA TYR A 52 0.52 4.05 -4.34
C TYR A 52 0.51 2.65 -3.70
N HIS A 53 -0.45 1.83 -4.13
CA HIS A 53 -0.45 0.39 -3.88
C HIS A 53 -0.02 -0.37 -5.14
N ARG A 54 1.00 -1.21 -5.01
CA ARG A 54 1.59 -2.00 -6.11
C ARG A 54 0.60 -3.06 -6.61
N PRO A 55 0.06 -2.95 -7.84
CA PRO A 55 -0.86 -3.95 -8.35
C PRO A 55 -0.13 -5.23 -8.73
N GLY A 56 -0.41 -6.32 -8.01
CA GLY A 56 0.08 -7.65 -8.39
C GLY A 56 -0.66 -8.18 -9.62
N VAL A 57 0.06 -8.52 -10.69
CA VAL A 57 -0.52 -9.10 -11.93
C VAL A 57 -1.24 -10.41 -11.64
N LYS A 58 -0.65 -11.27 -10.79
CA LYS A 58 -1.24 -12.55 -10.33
C LYS A 58 -1.75 -13.44 -11.47
N GLY A 59 -1.02 -13.49 -12.59
CA GLY A 59 -1.38 -14.28 -13.77
C GLY A 59 -2.58 -13.76 -14.58
N ARG A 60 -3.11 -12.58 -14.25
CA ARG A 60 -4.21 -11.96 -14.99
C ARG A 60 -3.68 -11.21 -16.20
N GLU A 61 -4.44 -11.24 -17.28
CA GLU A 61 -4.26 -10.30 -18.39
C GLU A 61 -4.68 -8.91 -17.91
N VAL A 62 -3.73 -7.97 -17.91
CA VAL A 62 -3.96 -6.63 -17.34
C VAL A 62 -4.61 -5.73 -18.38
N TRP A 63 -3.92 -5.49 -19.48
CA TRP A 63 -4.32 -4.51 -20.49
C TRP A 63 -5.40 -5.07 -21.41
N GLY A 64 -6.43 -4.28 -21.70
CA GLY A 64 -7.56 -4.70 -22.53
C GLY A 64 -8.53 -5.67 -21.82
N LYS A 65 -8.23 -6.09 -20.58
CA LYS A 65 -9.10 -6.91 -19.73
C LYS A 65 -9.32 -6.25 -18.37
N LEU A 66 -8.46 -6.53 -17.39
CA LEU A 66 -8.59 -5.99 -16.03
C LEU A 66 -8.60 -4.47 -16.01
N VAL A 67 -7.74 -3.86 -16.83
CA VAL A 67 -7.73 -2.44 -17.14
C VAL A 67 -8.13 -2.32 -18.61
N PRO A 68 -9.41 -1.98 -18.88
CA PRO A 68 -9.89 -1.81 -20.24
C PRO A 68 -9.17 -0.66 -20.94
N TYR A 69 -8.85 -0.84 -22.22
CA TYR A 69 -8.36 0.26 -23.03
C TYR A 69 -9.43 1.32 -23.26
N ASN A 70 -8.98 2.56 -23.49
CA ASN A 70 -9.83 3.71 -23.77
C ASN A 70 -10.82 4.07 -22.64
N GLN A 71 -10.58 3.57 -21.42
CA GLN A 71 -11.34 3.90 -20.23
C GLN A 71 -10.44 4.51 -19.16
N VAL A 72 -11.04 5.38 -18.34
CA VAL A 72 -10.32 5.97 -17.21
C VAL A 72 -10.05 4.92 -16.13
N TRP A 73 -8.80 4.85 -15.68
CA TRP A 73 -8.35 4.01 -14.59
C TRP A 73 -7.61 4.88 -13.57
N ARG A 74 -7.96 4.75 -12.28
CA ARG A 74 -7.37 5.55 -11.19
C ARG A 74 -5.90 5.25 -10.86
N ALA A 75 -5.28 4.36 -11.63
CA ALA A 75 -3.94 3.80 -11.41
C ALA A 75 -3.73 3.14 -10.02
N GLY A 76 -2.93 2.08 -9.99
CA GLY A 76 -2.67 1.34 -8.76
C GLY A 76 -3.79 0.36 -8.39
N ALA A 77 -3.76 -0.10 -7.14
CA ALA A 77 -4.59 -1.22 -6.68
C ALA A 77 -5.67 -0.81 -5.66
N ASN A 78 -5.38 -0.89 -4.37
CA ASN A 78 -6.34 -0.72 -3.28
C ASN A 78 -6.85 0.74 -3.23
N GLU A 79 -6.00 1.66 -2.81
CA GLU A 79 -6.24 3.09 -2.75
C GLU A 79 -5.93 3.78 -4.09
N ASN A 80 -6.45 5.00 -4.26
CA ASN A 80 -6.11 5.86 -5.39
C ASN A 80 -4.63 6.21 -5.36
N THR A 81 -3.94 6.06 -6.49
CA THR A 81 -2.55 6.54 -6.58
C THR A 81 -2.56 8.06 -6.54
N THR A 82 -1.77 8.66 -5.66
CA THR A 82 -1.64 10.12 -5.60
C THR A 82 -0.23 10.56 -5.98
N ILE A 83 -0.15 11.72 -6.63
CA ILE A 83 1.08 12.45 -6.89
C ILE A 83 0.95 13.84 -6.28
N SER A 84 2.00 14.30 -5.59
CA SER A 84 2.03 15.61 -4.98
C SER A 84 3.29 16.39 -5.32
N PHE A 85 3.13 17.69 -5.50
CA PHE A 85 4.20 18.65 -5.78
C PHE A 85 4.24 19.70 -4.68
N SER A 86 5.41 19.94 -4.09
CA SER A 86 5.56 20.96 -3.04
C SER A 86 5.68 22.39 -3.59
N LYS A 87 5.85 22.53 -4.91
CA LYS A 87 5.90 23.79 -5.66
C LYS A 87 5.10 23.63 -6.94
N ASP A 88 4.75 24.76 -7.56
CA ASP A 88 4.20 24.78 -8.91
C ASP A 88 5.20 24.14 -9.88
N VAL A 89 4.69 23.35 -10.83
CA VAL A 89 5.49 22.64 -11.83
C VAL A 89 4.95 22.88 -13.23
N LEU A 90 5.82 22.71 -14.23
CA LEU A 90 5.43 22.72 -15.64
C LEU A 90 5.40 21.29 -16.16
N ILE A 91 4.25 20.81 -16.62
CA ILE A 91 4.09 19.48 -17.21
C ILE A 91 3.52 19.68 -18.60
N ASP A 92 4.23 19.21 -19.63
CA ASP A 92 3.83 19.37 -21.04
C ASP A 92 3.48 20.83 -21.40
N GLY A 93 4.32 21.77 -20.96
CA GLY A 93 4.11 23.22 -21.17
C GLY A 93 2.95 23.84 -20.40
N LYS A 94 2.23 23.08 -19.56
CA LYS A 94 1.11 23.57 -18.74
C LYS A 94 1.54 23.78 -17.30
N ASN A 95 1.12 24.90 -16.71
CA ASN A 95 1.37 25.17 -15.30
C ASN A 95 0.44 24.31 -14.44
N VAL A 96 1.02 23.57 -13.49
CA VAL A 96 0.33 22.74 -12.52
C VAL A 96 0.66 23.29 -11.14
N PRO A 97 -0.32 23.88 -10.43
CA PRO A 97 -0.08 24.41 -9.09
C PRO A 97 0.39 23.34 -8.11
N ALA A 98 1.15 23.75 -7.11
CA ALA A 98 1.49 22.91 -5.96
C ALA A 98 0.21 22.29 -5.35
N GLY A 99 0.29 21.03 -4.96
CA GLY A 99 -0.88 20.30 -4.46
C GLY A 99 -0.76 18.79 -4.58
N ILE A 100 -1.83 18.11 -4.18
CA ILE A 100 -1.99 16.65 -4.28
C ILE A 100 -3.05 16.38 -5.36
N TYR A 101 -2.76 15.41 -6.21
CA TYR A 101 -3.61 15.01 -7.31
C TYR A 101 -3.75 13.49 -7.35
N GLY A 102 -4.95 12.99 -7.66
CA GLY A 102 -5.17 11.60 -8.03
C GLY A 102 -4.60 11.36 -9.41
N LEU A 103 -3.78 10.31 -9.56
CA LEU A 103 -3.12 9.96 -10.81
C LEU A 103 -4.00 9.00 -11.60
N HIS A 104 -4.80 9.53 -12.51
CA HIS A 104 -5.63 8.70 -13.38
C HIS A 104 -4.97 8.56 -14.75
N THR A 105 -5.29 7.49 -15.45
CA THR A 105 -4.77 7.22 -16.79
C THR A 105 -5.86 6.73 -17.72
N ILE A 106 -5.73 6.99 -19.00
CA ILE A 106 -6.48 6.31 -20.06
C ILE A 106 -5.46 5.59 -20.93
N PRO A 107 -5.27 4.27 -20.74
CA PRO A 107 -4.36 3.49 -21.57
C PRO A 107 -5.00 3.18 -22.93
N THR A 108 -4.20 3.27 -23.99
CA THR A 108 -4.47 2.67 -25.29
C THR A 108 -3.40 1.59 -25.56
N GLU A 109 -3.45 0.96 -26.73
CA GLU A 109 -2.41 0.00 -27.14
C GLU A 109 -1.05 0.67 -27.36
N ASN A 110 -1.03 1.95 -27.73
CA ASN A 110 0.18 2.65 -28.20
C ASN A 110 0.62 3.78 -27.27
N ASP A 111 -0.34 4.45 -26.65
CA ASP A 111 -0.11 5.65 -25.84
C ASP A 111 -1.05 5.71 -24.65
N TRP A 112 -0.69 6.57 -23.70
CA TRP A 112 -1.42 6.71 -22.45
C TRP A 112 -1.66 8.19 -22.20
N THR A 113 -2.90 8.53 -21.89
CA THR A 113 -3.22 9.86 -21.36
C THR A 113 -3.05 9.84 -19.85
N ILE A 114 -2.25 10.76 -19.32
CA ILE A 114 -2.10 10.98 -17.87
C ILE A 114 -3.02 12.12 -17.44
N ILE A 115 -3.74 11.92 -16.33
CA ILE A 115 -4.71 12.85 -15.78
C ILE A 115 -4.33 13.15 -14.33
N LEU A 116 -4.19 14.43 -14.00
CA LEU A 116 -4.04 14.92 -12.64
C LEU A 116 -5.41 15.37 -12.12
N ASN A 117 -6.07 14.50 -11.34
CA ASN A 117 -7.41 14.76 -10.82
C ASN A 117 -7.33 15.48 -9.46
N LYS A 118 -8.08 16.58 -9.29
CA LYS A 118 -8.19 17.29 -8.01
C LYS A 118 -9.07 16.57 -7.00
N ASP A 119 -9.95 15.69 -7.46
CA ASP A 119 -10.67 14.76 -6.59
C ASP A 119 -9.80 13.52 -6.38
N TYR A 120 -8.99 13.57 -5.32
CA TYR A 120 -7.94 12.57 -5.04
C TYR A 120 -8.28 11.64 -3.87
N ARG A 121 -9.42 11.84 -3.20
CA ARG A 121 -9.84 11.05 -2.04
C ARG A 121 -10.74 9.89 -2.41
#